data_AF-A0A395M0V0-F1
#
_entry.id   AF-A0A395M0V0-F1
#
_cell.length_a   1.000
_cell.length_b   1.000
_cell.length_c   1.000
_cell.angle_alpha   90.00
_cell.angle_beta   90.00
_cell.angle_gamma   90.00
#
_symmetry.space_group_name_H-M   'P 1'
#
loop_
_entity.id
_entity.type
_entity.pdbx_description
1 polymer ?
#
loop_
_entity_poly.entity_id
_entity_poly.type
_entity_poly.pdbx_seq_one_letter_code
_entity_poly.pdbx_strand_id
1 'polypeptide(L)'
;MSQSSSGIRLRVAALGIEDGKVLLVKHRRFLSGIDLPDESWILPGGAVQVGETLEEAVRREVREETGLLCEVGDMIFVKELIYPYRKESQSTTTLHVLSLCFVVEIIGGTLHTGKDPELADDEQLIVEAAWLPIEMLHNYPIYPPSLATFIQAEASAGFKTCRARYFRSED
;
A
#
# COMPACT_ATOMS: atom_id res chain seq x y z
N MET A 1 20.50 -25.14 -2.82
CA MET A 1 21.04 -23.78 -2.86
C MET A 1 19.87 -22.83 -2.63
N SER A 2 19.76 -22.25 -1.44
CA SER A 2 18.65 -21.37 -1.09
C SER A 2 18.89 -20.01 -1.76
N GLN A 3 18.09 -19.65 -2.77
CA GLN A 3 18.15 -18.32 -3.36
C GLN A 3 17.62 -17.32 -2.33
N SER A 4 18.53 -16.62 -1.65
CA SER A 4 18.18 -15.37 -0.98
C SER A 4 17.95 -14.33 -2.07
N SER A 5 16.71 -14.04 -2.44
CA SER A 5 16.45 -13.08 -3.52
C SER A 5 16.73 -11.66 -3.01
N SER A 6 17.96 -11.19 -3.20
CA SER A 6 18.40 -9.79 -3.13
C SER A 6 17.89 -8.98 -4.34
N GLY A 7 16.61 -9.15 -4.69
CA GLY A 7 15.98 -8.55 -5.87
C GLY A 7 15.05 -7.40 -5.50
N ILE A 8 14.87 -6.47 -6.44
CA ILE A 8 13.86 -5.41 -6.36
C ILE A 8 12.48 -6.07 -6.37
N ARG A 9 11.66 -5.76 -5.37
CA ARG A 9 10.30 -6.31 -5.25
C ARG A 9 9.31 -5.41 -5.96
N LEU A 10 8.53 -5.97 -6.89
CA LEU A 10 7.45 -5.29 -7.57
C LEU A 10 6.14 -5.44 -6.79
N ARG A 11 5.46 -4.32 -6.53
CA ARG A 11 4.16 -4.27 -5.84
C ARG A 11 3.19 -3.36 -6.59
N VAL A 12 1.92 -3.48 -6.27
CA VAL A 12 0.87 -2.53 -6.68
C VAL A 12 0.22 -1.88 -5.46
N ALA A 13 -0.47 -0.76 -5.68
CA ALA A 13 -1.31 -0.12 -4.69
C ALA A 13 -2.54 0.51 -5.37
N ALA A 14 -3.66 0.55 -4.64
CA ALA A 14 -4.91 1.13 -5.10
C ALA A 14 -5.25 2.42 -4.33
N LEU A 15 -5.52 3.50 -5.05
CA LEU A 15 -6.10 4.73 -4.53
C LEU A 15 -7.58 4.80 -4.90
N GLY A 16 -8.44 4.35 -3.98
CA GLY A 16 -9.88 4.51 -4.08
C GLY A 16 -10.34 5.77 -3.34
N ILE A 17 -11.17 6.60 -3.97
CA ILE A 17 -11.75 7.81 -3.36
C ILE A 17 -13.25 7.83 -3.60
N GLU A 18 -14.01 8.03 -2.52
CA GLU A 18 -15.47 8.10 -2.54
C GLU A 18 -15.92 9.10 -1.47
N ASP A 19 -16.84 10.00 -1.81
CA ASP A 19 -17.42 10.99 -0.89
C ASP A 19 -16.41 11.77 -0.02
N GLY A 20 -15.29 12.19 -0.62
CA GLY A 20 -14.23 12.94 0.07
C GLY A 20 -13.40 12.11 1.06
N LYS A 21 -13.52 10.78 1.00
CA LYS A 21 -12.74 9.82 1.78
C LYS A 21 -11.83 9.01 0.89
N VAL A 22 -10.74 8.51 1.45
CA VAL A 22 -9.80 7.60 0.78
C VAL A 22 -9.85 6.22 1.45
N LEU A 23 -9.80 5.17 0.64
CA LEU A 23 -9.71 3.79 1.09
C LEU A 23 -8.30 3.49 1.57
N LEU A 24 -8.16 3.05 2.82
CA LEU A 24 -6.89 2.69 3.42
C LEU A 24 -7.02 1.40 4.23
N VAL A 25 -5.89 0.71 4.38
CA VAL A 25 -5.74 -0.45 5.26
C VAL A 25 -4.70 -0.14 6.31
N LYS A 26 -4.97 -0.53 7.56
CA LYS A 26 -4.08 -0.33 8.70
C LYS A 26 -3.27 -1.61 8.90
N HIS A 27 -1.94 -1.48 8.91
CA HIS A 27 -1.02 -2.58 9.09
C HIS A 27 -0.31 -2.46 10.44
N ARG A 28 -0.20 -3.57 11.19
CA ARG A 28 0.79 -3.71 12.28
C ARG A 28 2.19 -3.62 11.70
N ARG A 29 3.12 -3.13 12.53
CA ARG A 29 4.50 -2.81 12.13
C ARG A 29 5.13 -3.93 11.30
N PHE A 30 5.37 -3.61 10.03
CA PHE A 30 5.97 -4.48 9.02
C PHE A 30 7.48 -4.22 8.85
N LEU A 31 8.01 -3.18 9.53
CA LEU A 31 9.39 -2.68 9.40
C LEU A 31 10.10 -2.70 10.75
N SER A 32 11.12 -3.55 10.86
CA SER A 32 12.05 -3.58 11.99
C SER A 32 13.22 -2.61 11.74
N GLY A 33 13.53 -1.73 12.70
CA GLY A 33 14.74 -0.88 12.64
C GLY A 33 14.55 0.49 11.96
N ILE A 34 13.31 0.89 11.70
CA ILE A 34 12.93 2.27 11.38
C ILE A 34 11.99 2.73 12.49
N ASP A 35 12.12 4.00 12.92
CA ASP A 35 11.25 4.61 13.94
C ASP A 35 9.87 4.92 13.34
N LEU A 36 9.10 3.87 13.07
CA LEU A 36 7.73 3.95 12.59
C LEU A 36 6.75 3.59 13.71
N PRO A 37 5.55 4.20 13.70
CA PRO A 37 4.45 3.83 14.59
C PRO A 37 4.19 2.31 14.55
N ASP A 38 3.70 1.76 15.67
CA ASP A 38 3.39 0.33 15.78
C ASP A 38 2.28 -0.11 14.79
N GLU A 39 1.48 0.84 14.31
CA GLU A 39 0.49 0.63 13.27
C GLU A 39 0.46 1.84 12.32
N SER A 40 0.41 1.58 11.01
CA SER A 40 0.34 2.61 9.98
C SER A 40 -0.75 2.32 8.97
N TRP A 41 -1.41 3.37 8.51
CA TRP A 41 -2.36 3.31 7.40
C TRP A 41 -1.61 3.42 6.07
N ILE A 42 -1.90 2.52 5.16
CA ILE A 42 -1.32 2.47 3.82
C ILE A 42 -2.43 2.28 2.79
N LEU A 43 -2.12 2.55 1.53
CA LEU A 43 -3.00 2.15 0.43
C LEU A 43 -3.08 0.62 0.37
N PRO A 44 -4.27 0.06 0.10
CA PRO A 44 -4.41 -1.37 -0.14
C PRO A 44 -3.53 -1.81 -1.31
N GLY A 45 -2.89 -2.97 -1.19
CA GLY A 45 -1.99 -3.48 -2.23
C GLY A 45 -0.88 -4.42 -1.76
N GLY A 46 -0.48 -5.30 -2.68
CA GLY A 46 0.46 -6.36 -2.38
C GLY A 46 1.50 -6.62 -3.46
N ALA A 47 2.11 -7.80 -3.36
CA ALA A 47 3.09 -8.25 -4.32
C ALA A 47 2.41 -8.67 -5.62
N VAL A 48 3.06 -8.38 -6.75
CA VAL A 48 2.59 -8.90 -8.04
C VAL A 48 2.97 -10.37 -8.14
N GLN A 49 2.00 -11.22 -8.45
CA GLN A 49 2.25 -12.66 -8.64
C GLN A 49 2.78 -12.94 -10.05
N VAL A 50 3.58 -14.01 -10.17
CA VAL A 50 4.13 -14.40 -11.48
C VAL A 50 3.01 -14.83 -12.42
N GLY A 51 2.94 -14.21 -13.60
CA GLY A 51 1.91 -14.48 -14.60
C GLY A 51 0.68 -13.59 -14.48
N GLU A 52 0.62 -12.71 -13.49
CA GLU A 52 -0.45 -11.74 -13.28
C GLU A 52 -0.08 -10.38 -13.91
N THR A 53 -1.06 -9.69 -14.51
CA THR A 53 -0.94 -8.29 -14.92
C THR A 53 -1.03 -7.36 -13.71
N LEU A 54 -0.54 -6.12 -13.84
CA LEU A 54 -0.64 -5.15 -12.74
C LEU A 54 -2.08 -4.85 -12.34
N GLU A 55 -3.00 -4.79 -13.30
CA GLU A 55 -4.41 -4.54 -13.01
C GLU A 55 -5.09 -5.74 -12.31
N GLU A 56 -4.76 -6.97 -12.71
CA GLU A 56 -5.23 -8.17 -12.01
C GLU A 56 -4.75 -8.16 -10.56
N ALA A 57 -3.47 -7.83 -10.33
CA ALA A 57 -2.92 -7.70 -8.99
C ALA A 57 -3.67 -6.64 -8.17
N VAL A 58 -3.94 -5.46 -8.74
CA VAL A 58 -4.72 -4.42 -8.04
C VAL A 58 -6.11 -4.92 -7.66
N ARG A 59 -6.84 -5.54 -8.59
CA ARG A 59 -8.20 -6.06 -8.34
C ARG A 59 -8.20 -7.15 -7.26
N ARG A 60 -7.21 -8.05 -7.30
CA ARG A 60 -7.06 -9.14 -6.32
C ARG A 60 -6.80 -8.57 -4.93
N GLU A 61 -5.82 -7.70 -4.80
CA GLU A 61 -5.41 -7.12 -3.51
C GLU A 61 -6.54 -6.28 -2.88
N VAL A 62 -7.20 -5.42 -3.67
CA VAL A 62 -8.35 -4.64 -3.16
C VAL A 62 -9.44 -5.57 -2.63
N ARG A 63 -9.74 -6.66 -3.34
CA ARG A 63 -10.74 -7.63 -2.91
C ARG A 63 -10.32 -8.39 -1.65
N GLU A 64 -9.08 -8.86 -1.60
CA GLU A 64 -8.55 -9.66 -0.48
C GLU A 64 -8.47 -8.83 0.81
N GLU A 65 -8.02 -7.58 0.72
CA GLU A 65 -7.76 -6.74 1.89
C GLU A 65 -9.00 -5.95 2.37
N THR A 66 -9.97 -5.68 1.48
CA THR A 66 -11.10 -4.78 1.80
C THR A 66 -12.48 -5.34 1.49
N GLY A 67 -12.56 -6.45 0.75
CA GLY A 67 -13.84 -7.02 0.28
C GLY A 67 -14.53 -6.26 -0.84
N LEU A 68 -13.90 -5.21 -1.36
CA LEU A 68 -14.44 -4.37 -2.43
C LEU A 68 -14.07 -4.91 -3.81
N LEU A 69 -14.89 -4.58 -4.80
CA LEU A 69 -14.62 -4.82 -6.21
C LEU A 69 -14.32 -3.49 -6.88
N CYS A 70 -13.32 -3.45 -7.74
CA CYS A 70 -12.91 -2.22 -8.39
C CYS A 70 -12.59 -2.38 -9.88
N GLU A 71 -12.77 -1.28 -10.61
CA GLU A 71 -12.12 -1.08 -11.90
C GLU A 71 -10.82 -0.30 -11.73
N VAL A 72 -9.80 -0.70 -12.49
CA VAL A 72 -8.46 -0.11 -12.43
C VAL A 72 -8.36 0.98 -13.48
N GLY A 73 -8.06 2.19 -13.03
CA GLY A 73 -7.84 3.36 -13.88
C GLY A 73 -6.35 3.62 -14.12
N ASP A 74 -6.02 4.89 -14.30
CA ASP A 74 -4.65 5.32 -14.61
C ASP A 74 -3.67 5.07 -13.45
N MET A 75 -2.42 4.75 -13.81
CA MET A 75 -1.31 4.80 -12.87
C MET A 75 -0.99 6.25 -12.52
N ILE A 76 -0.95 6.57 -11.23
CA ILE A 76 -0.82 7.95 -10.75
C ILE A 76 0.52 8.25 -10.10
N PHE A 77 1.18 7.25 -9.53
CA PHE A 77 2.56 7.39 -9.08
C PHE A 77 3.28 6.06 -8.96
N VAL A 78 4.60 6.13 -9.05
CA VAL A 78 5.50 5.04 -8.65
C VAL A 78 6.08 5.43 -7.31
N LYS A 79 5.98 4.54 -6.31
CA LYS A 79 6.64 4.63 -5.02
C LYS A 79 7.86 3.73 -5.03
N GLU A 80 9.04 4.31 -5.04
CA GLU A 80 10.28 3.59 -4.75
C GLU A 80 10.57 3.69 -3.26
N LEU A 81 10.79 2.54 -2.61
CA LEU A 81 11.09 2.45 -1.20
C LEU A 81 12.35 1.60 -0.99
N ILE A 82 13.39 2.22 -0.41
CA ILE A 82 14.67 1.57 -0.07
C ILE A 82 14.90 1.75 1.42
N TYR A 83 15.07 0.64 2.16
CA TYR A 83 15.22 0.69 3.60
C TYR A 83 16.01 -0.48 4.19
N PRO A 84 16.66 -0.30 5.36
CA PRO A 84 17.27 -1.40 6.09
C PRO A 84 16.19 -2.31 6.69
N TYR A 85 16.24 -3.59 6.36
CA TYR A 85 15.36 -4.62 6.89
C TYR A 85 16.15 -5.63 7.71
N ARG A 86 15.64 -6.00 8.89
CA ARG A 86 16.29 -6.95 9.78
C ARG A 86 15.29 -8.00 10.27
N LYS A 87 15.33 -9.18 9.66
CA LYS A 87 14.65 -10.34 10.25
C LYS A 87 15.36 -10.72 11.55
N GLU A 88 14.60 -11.05 12.60
CA GLU A 88 15.19 -11.52 13.86
C GLU A 88 16.22 -12.62 13.60
N SER A 89 17.34 -12.54 14.32
CA SER A 89 18.49 -13.46 14.18
C SER A 89 19.29 -13.38 12.87
N GLN A 90 19.08 -12.37 12.00
CA GLN A 90 19.85 -12.18 10.76
C GLN A 90 20.59 -10.83 10.67
N SER A 91 21.57 -10.76 9.77
CA SER A 91 22.23 -9.51 9.38
C SER A 91 21.25 -8.57 8.69
N THR A 92 21.35 -7.27 8.96
CA THR A 92 20.58 -6.25 8.26
C THR A 92 20.82 -6.35 6.76
N THR A 93 19.75 -6.44 5.99
CA THR A 93 19.76 -6.43 4.52
C THR A 93 19.01 -5.20 4.01
N THR A 94 19.28 -4.78 2.79
CA THR A 94 18.50 -3.70 2.15
C THR A 94 17.29 -4.29 1.47
N LEU A 95 16.10 -3.82 1.84
CA LEU A 95 14.91 -4.05 1.03
C LEU A 95 14.73 -2.92 0.02
N HIS A 96 14.45 -3.30 -1.22
CA HIS A 96 14.15 -2.38 -2.32
C HIS A 96 12.82 -2.78 -2.94
N VAL A 97 11.84 -1.89 -2.87
CA VAL A 97 10.48 -2.08 -3.35
C VAL A 97 10.14 -0.99 -4.37
N LEU A 98 9.59 -1.40 -5.51
CA LEU A 98 8.90 -0.53 -6.45
C LEU A 98 7.41 -0.86 -6.38
N SER A 99 6.59 0.13 -6.01
CA SER A 99 5.14 0.01 -5.90
C SER A 99 4.48 0.95 -6.90
N LEU A 100 3.71 0.39 -7.85
CA LEU A 100 2.97 1.16 -8.84
C LEU A 100 1.55 1.41 -8.32
N CYS A 101 1.17 2.67 -8.18
CA CYS A 101 -0.10 3.06 -7.62
C CYS A 101 -1.08 3.46 -8.73
N PHE A 102 -2.29 2.89 -8.68
CA PHE A 102 -3.37 3.11 -9.63
C PHE A 102 -4.56 3.76 -8.93
N VAL A 103 -5.26 4.65 -9.61
CA VAL A 103 -6.60 5.06 -9.17
C VAL A 103 -7.56 3.90 -9.44
N VAL A 104 -8.48 3.68 -8.51
CA VAL A 104 -9.51 2.67 -8.67
C VAL A 104 -10.89 3.26 -8.44
N GLU A 105 -11.85 2.79 -9.22
CA GLU A 105 -13.28 3.06 -9.01
C GLU A 105 -13.90 1.84 -8.33
N ILE A 106 -14.56 2.04 -7.18
CA ILE A 106 -15.24 0.95 -6.48
C ILE A 106 -16.59 0.71 -7.16
N ILE A 107 -16.76 -0.49 -7.72
CA ILE A 107 -17.95 -0.87 -8.51
C ILE A 107 -18.85 -1.86 -7.77
N GLY A 108 -18.48 -2.28 -6.56
CA GLY A 108 -19.30 -3.15 -5.73
C GLY A 108 -18.54 -3.76 -4.55
N GLY A 109 -19.19 -4.73 -3.91
CA GLY A 109 -18.69 -5.37 -2.68
C GLY A 109 -19.19 -4.66 -1.42
N THR A 110 -18.66 -5.08 -0.27
CA THR A 110 -18.97 -4.46 1.02
C THR A 110 -17.69 -4.41 1.84
N LEU A 111 -17.37 -3.20 2.29
CA LEU A 111 -16.15 -2.96 3.06
C LEU A 111 -16.14 -3.84 4.31
N HIS A 112 -15.09 -4.63 4.45
CA HIS A 112 -14.73 -5.30 5.68
C HIS A 112 -13.22 -5.43 5.76
N THR A 113 -12.70 -5.61 6.98
CA THR A 113 -11.27 -5.92 7.16
C THR A 113 -11.00 -7.31 6.60
N GLY A 114 -10.32 -7.34 5.47
CA GLY A 114 -9.85 -8.56 4.83
C GLY A 114 -8.54 -9.07 5.45
N LYS A 115 -7.88 -9.96 4.73
CA LYS A 115 -6.67 -10.65 5.19
C LYS A 115 -5.74 -10.92 4.02
N ASP A 116 -4.45 -11.02 4.31
CA ASP A 116 -3.47 -11.55 3.36
C ASP A 116 -3.55 -13.09 3.39
N PRO A 117 -3.99 -13.76 2.30
CA PRO A 117 -4.15 -15.21 2.28
C PRO A 117 -2.81 -15.96 2.40
N GLU A 118 -1.68 -15.29 2.20
CA GLU A 118 -0.35 -15.88 2.36
C GLU A 118 0.13 -15.92 3.82
N LEU A 119 -0.56 -15.24 4.73
CA LEU A 119 -0.21 -15.17 6.16
C LEU A 119 -1.15 -16.02 7.02
N ALA A 120 -0.60 -16.68 8.04
CA ALA A 120 -1.42 -17.33 9.06
C ALA A 120 -2.26 -16.31 9.84
N ASP A 121 -3.36 -16.74 10.47
CA ASP A 121 -4.30 -15.86 11.18
C ASP A 121 -3.63 -15.04 12.30
N ASP A 122 -2.64 -15.61 12.98
CA ASP A 122 -1.83 -14.98 14.02
C ASP A 122 -0.66 -14.14 13.48
N GLU A 123 -0.39 -14.24 12.19
CA GLU A 123 0.64 -13.47 11.46
C GLU A 123 0.03 -12.33 10.63
N GLN A 124 -1.30 -12.20 10.61
CA GLN A 124 -2.01 -11.14 9.87
C GLN A 124 -1.54 -9.75 10.29
N LEU A 125 -1.08 -9.00 9.29
CA LEU A 125 -0.62 -7.63 9.46
C LEU A 125 -1.78 -6.64 9.34
N ILE A 126 -2.81 -6.94 8.54
CA ILE A 126 -3.97 -6.08 8.35
C ILE A 126 -4.84 -6.14 9.59
N VAL A 127 -5.10 -4.98 10.21
CA VAL A 127 -5.96 -4.86 11.38
C VAL A 127 -7.28 -4.17 11.10
N GLU A 128 -7.32 -3.32 10.07
CA GLU A 128 -8.50 -2.53 9.75
C GLU A 128 -8.50 -2.11 8.28
N ALA A 129 -9.64 -2.18 7.61
CA ALA A 129 -9.87 -1.50 6.34
C ALA A 129 -10.93 -0.41 6.54
N ALA A 130 -10.64 0.83 6.13
CA ALA A 130 -11.53 1.95 6.39
C ALA A 130 -11.48 3.03 5.30
N TRP A 131 -12.59 3.75 5.17
CA TRP A 131 -12.66 5.02 4.46
C TRP A 131 -12.31 6.16 5.42
N LEU A 132 -11.15 6.79 5.23
CA LEU A 132 -10.72 7.91 6.07
C LEU A 132 -11.00 9.26 5.38
N PRO A 133 -11.50 10.28 6.10
CA PRO A 133 -11.71 11.61 5.51
C PRO A 133 -10.39 12.22 5.04
N ILE A 134 -10.34 12.66 3.78
CA ILE A 134 -9.11 13.22 3.17
C ILE A 134 -8.61 14.44 3.96
N GLU A 135 -9.53 15.29 4.42
CA GLU A 135 -9.21 16.48 5.21
C GLU A 135 -8.56 16.16 6.56
N MET A 136 -8.84 14.97 7.12
CA MET A 136 -8.35 14.53 8.43
C MET A 136 -7.09 13.64 8.34
N LEU A 137 -6.55 13.36 7.15
CA LEU A 137 -5.44 12.40 6.98
C LEU A 137 -4.19 12.73 7.82
N HIS A 138 -3.95 14.01 8.11
CA HIS A 138 -2.84 14.45 8.97
C HIS A 138 -2.95 13.97 10.43
N ASN A 139 -4.14 13.52 10.87
CA ASN A 139 -4.38 12.99 12.22
C ASN A 139 -4.11 11.49 12.33
N TYR A 140 -3.78 10.83 11.21
CA TYR A 140 -3.54 9.39 11.17
C TYR A 140 -2.07 9.10 10.86
N PRO A 141 -1.50 8.00 11.38
CA PRO A 141 -0.15 7.55 11.02
C PRO A 141 -0.16 6.98 9.59
N ILE A 142 -0.15 7.85 8.58
CA ILE A 142 -0.12 7.45 7.16
C ILE A 142 1.32 7.14 6.73
N TYR A 143 1.49 6.05 5.98
CA TYR A 143 2.79 5.69 5.39
C TYR A 143 2.72 5.51 3.86
N PRO A 144 3.67 6.10 3.10
CA PRO A 144 4.72 7.02 3.56
C PRO A 144 4.15 8.34 4.09
N PRO A 145 4.86 9.09 4.96
CA PRO A 145 4.33 10.32 5.58
C PRO A 145 3.83 11.37 4.57
N SER A 146 4.48 11.44 3.42
CA SER A 146 4.14 12.30 2.28
C SER A 146 2.83 11.96 1.55
N LEU A 147 2.30 10.74 1.74
CA LEU A 147 1.13 10.26 1.01
C LEU A 147 -0.12 11.08 1.36
N ALA A 148 -0.28 11.46 2.64
CA ALA A 148 -1.39 12.31 3.07
C ALA A 148 -1.41 13.64 2.31
N THR A 149 -0.25 14.32 2.29
CA THR A 149 -0.08 15.59 1.56
C THR A 149 -0.33 15.44 0.07
N PHE A 150 0.12 14.33 -0.54
CA PHE A 150 -0.13 14.04 -1.95
C PHE A 150 -1.63 13.88 -2.25
N ILE A 151 -2.33 13.05 -1.48
CA ILE A 151 -3.77 12.81 -1.67
C ILE A 151 -4.54 14.13 -1.52
N GLN A 152 -4.24 14.91 -0.49
CA GLN A 152 -4.89 16.20 -0.24
C GLN A 152 -4.66 17.22 -1.37
N ALA A 153 -3.45 17.27 -1.92
CA ALA A 153 -3.12 18.19 -3.02
C ALA A 153 -3.81 17.80 -4.33
N GLU A 154 -3.87 16.49 -4.64
CA GLU A 154 -4.39 15.99 -5.92
C GLU A 154 -5.89 15.68 -5.90
N ALA A 155 -6.52 15.56 -4.73
CA ALA A 155 -7.96 15.35 -4.59
C ALA A 155 -8.77 16.43 -5.32
N SER A 156 -8.30 17.68 -5.29
CA SER A 156 -8.93 18.80 -6.02
C SER A 156 -8.69 18.75 -7.54
N ALA A 157 -7.64 18.05 -7.99
CA ALA A 157 -7.23 17.96 -9.39
C ALA A 157 -7.75 16.71 -10.11
N GLY A 158 -8.29 15.74 -9.36
CA GLY A 158 -8.84 14.48 -9.90
C GLY A 158 -7.77 13.51 -10.41
N PHE A 159 -6.54 13.58 -9.88
CA PHE A 159 -5.45 12.62 -10.14
C PHE A 159 -5.10 12.38 -11.63
N LYS A 160 -5.22 13.40 -12.48
CA LYS A 160 -5.12 13.29 -13.95
C LYS A 160 -3.70 13.12 -14.52
N THR A 161 -2.68 13.04 -13.68
CA THR A 161 -1.28 13.01 -14.15
C THR A 161 -0.46 12.01 -13.34
N CYS A 162 0.21 11.09 -14.05
CA CYS A 162 1.19 10.20 -13.45
C CYS A 162 2.43 10.98 -12.99
N ARG A 163 2.87 10.78 -11.74
CA ARG A 163 4.07 11.40 -11.18
C ARG A 163 4.93 10.36 -10.47
N ALA A 164 6.18 10.17 -10.90
CA ALA A 164 7.12 9.37 -10.11
C ALA A 164 7.36 10.03 -8.73
N ARG A 165 7.35 9.22 -7.67
CA ARG A 165 7.60 9.66 -6.28
C ARG A 165 8.62 8.74 -5.64
N TYR A 166 9.71 9.33 -5.19
CA TYR A 166 10.83 8.61 -4.60
C TYR A 166 10.76 8.78 -3.09
N PHE A 167 10.79 7.68 -2.36
CA PHE A 167 10.78 7.69 -0.90
C PHE A 167 11.97 6.87 -0.40
N ARG A 168 12.98 7.54 0.14
CA ARG A 168 14.00 6.83 0.91
C ARG A 168 13.55 6.75 2.35
N SER A 169 13.98 5.72 3.07
CA SER A 169 13.70 5.62 4.52
C SER A 169 14.20 6.81 5.35
N GLU A 170 15.03 7.66 4.75
CA GLU A 170 15.64 8.84 5.36
C GLU A 170 14.87 10.15 5.04
N ASP A 171 13.86 10.10 4.15
CA ASP A 171 13.00 11.23 3.75
C ASP A 171 11.68 11.27 4.54
#